data_AF-A0A1W6BS16-F1
#
_entry.id   AF-A0A1W6BS16-F1
#
_cell.length_a   1.000
_cell.length_b   1.000
_cell.length_c   1.000
_cell.angle_alpha   90.00
_cell.angle_beta   90.00
_cell.angle_gamma   90.00
#
_symmetry.space_group_name_H-M   'P 1'
#
loop_
_entity.id
_entity.type
_entity.pdbx_description
1 polymer ?
#
loop_
_entity_poly.entity_id
_entity_poly.type
_entity_poly.pdbx_seq_one_letter_code
_entity_poly.pdbx_strand_id
1 'polypeptide(L)'
;YGGVTVPELTQQMFDAKNMMAASDPRHGRYLTVAAVFRGKVSMKEVEEQMQNVQNKNSAYFVEWIPNNVLTAQCDIAPRGLKMAVTFLGNSTAIQELFKRVSDQFTAMFKRKAFLHWYTQEGMDEMEFTEAEFN
;
A
#
# COMPACT_ATOMS: atom_id res chain seq x y z
N TYR A 1 16.34 -21.41 11.97
CA TYR A 1 15.69 -20.27 11.27
C TYR A 1 16.77 -19.25 10.95
N GLY A 2 17.22 -19.19 9.69
CA GLY A 2 18.19 -18.19 9.23
C GLY A 2 17.60 -16.79 9.42
N GLY A 3 18.42 -15.84 9.88
CA GLY A 3 17.97 -14.45 10.02
C GLY A 3 17.77 -13.84 8.63
N VAL A 4 16.67 -13.12 8.44
CA VAL A 4 16.40 -12.37 7.20
C VAL A 4 17.38 -11.20 7.09
N THR A 5 17.93 -10.99 5.90
CA THR A 5 18.91 -9.93 5.59
C THR A 5 18.23 -8.66 5.06
N VAL A 6 18.95 -7.53 5.03
CA VAL A 6 18.43 -6.26 4.48
C VAL A 6 18.02 -6.40 3.01
N PRO A 7 18.81 -7.02 2.10
CA PRO A 7 18.40 -7.22 0.72
C PRO A 7 17.13 -8.06 0.58
N GLU A 8 17.00 -9.13 1.37
CA GLU A 8 15.81 -9.99 1.36
C GLU A 8 14.57 -9.23 1.86
N LEU A 9 14.68 -8.45 2.93
CA LEU A 9 13.59 -7.61 3.41
C LEU A 9 13.18 -6.58 2.38
N THR A 10 14.15 -5.89 1.76
CA THR A 10 13.87 -4.90 0.72
C THR A 10 13.16 -5.54 -0.48
N GLN A 11 13.58 -6.73 -0.91
CA GLN A 11 12.92 -7.44 -2.01
C GLN A 11 11.49 -7.87 -1.63
N GLN A 12 11.32 -8.46 -0.44
CA GLN A 12 10.01 -8.89 0.05
C GLN A 12 9.05 -7.71 0.21
N MET A 13 9.56 -6.55 0.60
CA MET A 13 8.79 -5.32 0.79
C MET A 13 8.04 -4.86 -0.47
N PHE A 14 8.63 -5.06 -1.64
CA PHE A 14 8.04 -4.69 -2.94
C PHE A 14 7.31 -5.87 -3.62
N ASP A 15 7.23 -7.05 -3.00
CA ASP A 15 6.44 -8.17 -3.52
C ASP A 15 4.95 -7.92 -3.24
N ALA A 16 4.12 -8.03 -4.29
CA ALA A 16 2.67 -7.93 -4.20
C ALA A 16 2.06 -8.88 -3.16
N LYS A 17 2.68 -10.05 -2.92
CA LYS A 17 2.21 -11.04 -1.93
C LYS A 17 2.29 -10.55 -0.48
N ASN A 18 3.14 -9.58 -0.20
CA ASN A 18 3.33 -9.02 1.15
C ASN A 18 2.52 -7.72 1.37
N MET A 19 1.75 -7.28 0.36
CA MET A 19 0.87 -6.13 0.50
C MET A 19 -0.35 -6.51 1.34
N MET A 20 -0.68 -5.63 2.30
CA MET A 20 -1.88 -5.78 3.14
C MET A 20 -3.15 -5.31 2.43
N ALA A 21 -3.00 -4.57 1.33
CA ALA A 21 -4.08 -4.23 0.42
C ALA A 21 -4.09 -5.21 -0.75
N ALA A 22 -5.25 -5.79 -1.06
CA ALA A 22 -5.43 -6.70 -2.20
C ALA A 22 -5.47 -5.92 -3.53
N SER A 23 -4.29 -5.46 -3.94
CA SER A 23 -3.98 -4.72 -5.17
C SER A 23 -2.56 -5.05 -5.61
N ASP A 24 -2.30 -5.16 -6.92
CA ASP A 24 -0.94 -5.38 -7.42
C ASP A 24 -0.24 -4.03 -7.69
N PRO A 25 0.83 -3.67 -6.95
CA PRO A 25 1.54 -2.41 -7.16
C PRO A 25 2.12 -2.25 -8.57
N ARG A 26 2.31 -3.34 -9.32
CA ARG A 26 2.82 -3.32 -10.70
C ARG A 26 1.79 -2.84 -11.72
N HIS A 27 0.50 -2.80 -11.38
CA HIS A 27 -0.54 -2.20 -12.21
C HIS A 27 -0.64 -0.68 -12.03
N GLY A 28 0.20 -0.09 -11.17
CA GLY A 28 0.24 1.34 -10.92
C GLY A 28 1.67 1.88 -10.85
N ARG A 29 1.79 3.06 -10.26
CA ARG A 29 3.05 3.72 -9.95
C ARG A 29 3.02 4.24 -8.52
N TYR A 30 4.15 4.16 -7.83
CA TYR A 30 4.35 4.78 -6.54
C TYR A 30 4.50 6.29 -6.71
N LEU A 31 3.60 7.02 -6.05
CA LEU A 31 3.69 8.47 -5.85
C LEU A 31 4.77 8.76 -4.80
N THR A 32 4.63 8.13 -3.63
CA THR A 32 5.60 8.21 -2.52
C THR A 32 5.69 6.88 -1.80
N VAL A 33 6.83 6.62 -1.18
CA VAL A 33 7.10 5.43 -0.38
C VAL A 33 7.78 5.84 0.93
N ALA A 34 7.41 5.21 2.02
CA ALA A 34 8.20 5.20 3.25
C ALA A 34 8.48 3.76 3.69
N ALA A 35 9.74 3.48 4.03
CA ALA A 35 10.20 2.20 4.54
C ALA A 35 10.83 2.39 5.92
N VAL A 36 10.25 1.76 6.94
CA VAL A 36 10.71 1.86 8.33
C VAL A 36 11.35 0.53 8.73
N PHE A 37 12.68 0.49 8.75
CA PHE A 37 13.46 -0.66 9.19
C PHE A 37 13.56 -0.68 10.72
N ARG A 38 13.47 -1.87 11.30
CA ARG A 38 13.57 -2.09 12.75
C ARG A 38 14.58 -3.17 13.07
N GLY A 39 15.36 -2.96 14.13
CA GLY A 39 16.45 -3.84 14.58
C GLY A 39 17.83 -3.28 14.25
N LYS A 40 18.87 -4.06 14.58
CA LYS A 40 20.26 -3.69 14.29
C LYS A 40 20.54 -3.87 12.80
N VAL A 41 20.40 -2.79 12.03
CA VAL A 41 20.63 -2.74 10.58
C VAL A 41 21.66 -1.66 10.23
N SER A 42 22.41 -1.87 9.16
CA SER A 42 23.29 -0.85 8.60
C SER A 42 22.48 0.13 7.75
N MET A 43 22.42 1.40 8.14
CA MET A 43 21.72 2.43 7.36
C MET A 43 22.29 2.58 5.94
N LYS A 44 23.61 2.47 5.80
CA LYS A 44 24.28 2.48 4.49
C LYS A 44 23.75 1.35 3.59
N GLU A 45 23.63 0.13 4.14
CA GLU A 45 23.12 -1.02 3.37
C GLU A 45 21.65 -0.83 2.99
N VAL A 46 20.83 -0.28 3.89
CA VAL A 46 19.43 0.04 3.62
C VAL A 46 19.30 1.03 2.45
N GLU A 47 20.03 2.15 2.50
CA GLU A 47 20.00 3.17 1.44
C GLU A 47 20.47 2.60 0.09
N GLU A 48 21.56 1.83 0.07
CA GLU A 48 22.06 1.17 -1.14
C GLU A 48 21.02 0.20 -1.73
N GLN A 49 20.37 -0.64 -0.91
CA GLN A 49 19.35 -1.56 -1.39
C GLN A 49 18.10 -0.84 -1.92
N MET A 50 17.68 0.23 -1.24
CA MET A 50 16.52 1.02 -1.65
C MET A 50 16.77 1.79 -2.95
N GLN A 51 17.98 2.33 -3.13
CA GLN A 51 18.39 2.95 -4.40
C GLN A 51 18.47 1.92 -5.53
N ASN A 52 19.01 0.73 -5.26
CA ASN A 52 19.06 -0.35 -6.25
C ASN A 52 17.67 -0.77 -6.73
N VAL A 53 16.68 -0.86 -5.84
CA VAL A 53 15.30 -1.17 -6.24
C VAL A 53 14.71 -0.05 -7.10
N GLN A 54 14.86 1.21 -6.71
CA GLN A 54 14.38 2.34 -7.50
C GLN A 54 14.99 2.37 -8.90
N ASN A 55 16.31 2.17 -9.01
CA ASN A 55 17.00 2.17 -10.30
C ASN A 55 16.54 1.02 -11.21
N LYS A 56 16.37 -0.18 -10.66
CA LYS A 56 15.92 -1.36 -11.42
C LYS A 56 14.45 -1.26 -11.86
N ASN A 57 13.63 -0.56 -11.08
CA ASN A 57 12.17 -0.52 -11.23
C ASN A 57 11.67 0.91 -11.47
N SER A 58 12.50 1.78 -12.06
CA SER A 58 12.23 3.22 -12.18
C SER A 58 10.89 3.54 -12.84
N ALA A 59 10.45 2.70 -13.80
CA ALA A 59 9.15 2.83 -14.46
C ALA A 59 7.93 2.74 -13.53
N TYR A 60 8.09 2.13 -12.34
CA TYR A 60 7.06 2.00 -11.33
C TYR A 60 7.06 3.15 -10.31
N PHE A 61 8.01 4.09 -10.39
CA PHE A 61 8.05 5.29 -9.56
C PHE A 61 7.74 6.51 -10.44
N VAL A 62 7.00 7.48 -9.91
CA VAL A 62 6.73 8.70 -10.68
C VAL A 62 7.98 9.58 -10.77
N GLU A 63 8.27 10.06 -11.97
CA GLU A 63 9.47 10.87 -12.24
C GLU A 63 9.34 12.33 -11.77
N TRP A 64 8.10 12.83 -11.65
CA TRP A 64 7.80 14.23 -11.31
C TRP A 64 7.82 14.52 -9.80
N ILE A 65 7.95 13.48 -8.95
CA ILE A 65 8.25 13.64 -7.52
C ILE A 65 9.69 13.14 -7.31
N PRO A 66 10.71 14.03 -7.28
CA PRO A 66 12.08 13.60 -7.06
C PRO A 66 12.25 13.05 -5.64
N ASN A 67 13.10 12.03 -5.48
CA ASN A 67 13.43 11.42 -4.19
C ASN A 67 12.18 11.04 -3.36
N ASN A 68 11.19 10.42 -4.00
CA ASN A 68 9.90 10.11 -3.40
C ASN A 68 9.90 8.90 -2.43
N VAL A 69 11.08 8.38 -2.10
CA VAL A 69 11.26 7.24 -1.21
C VAL A 69 12.00 7.69 0.05
N LEU A 70 11.33 7.58 1.19
CA LEU A 70 11.89 7.85 2.50
C LEU A 70 12.27 6.53 3.19
N THR A 71 13.46 6.48 3.78
CA THR A 71 13.91 5.37 4.61
C THR A 71 14.16 5.84 6.03
N ALA A 72 13.63 5.10 7.00
CA ALA A 72 13.83 5.37 8.43
C ALA A 72 14.27 4.09 9.15
N GLN A 73 14.92 4.25 10.30
CA GLN A 73 15.47 3.14 11.07
C GLN A 73 15.24 3.32 12.56
N CYS A 74 14.92 2.21 13.23
CA CYS A 74 14.74 2.13 14.67
C CYS A 74 15.53 0.93 15.20
N ASP A 75 16.43 1.15 16.17
CA ASP A 75 17.26 0.08 16.74
C ASP A 75 16.45 -1.00 17.47
N ILE A 76 15.23 -0.67 17.91
CA ILE A 76 14.37 -1.55 18.70
C ILE A 76 13.53 -2.44 17.78
N ALA A 77 13.94 -3.71 17.68
CA ALA A 77 13.20 -4.74 16.95
C ALA A 77 11.83 -5.06 17.59
N PRO A 78 10.84 -5.52 16.81
CA PRO A 78 9.57 -6.00 17.34
C PRO A 78 9.72 -7.35 18.07
N ARG A 79 8.73 -7.71 18.89
CA ARG A 79 8.75 -8.96 19.68
C ARG A 79 8.82 -10.18 18.76
N GLY A 80 9.73 -11.10 19.05
CA GLY A 80 9.87 -12.38 18.33
C GLY A 80 10.68 -12.30 17.02
N LEU A 81 11.13 -11.12 16.60
CA LEU A 81 11.91 -10.92 15.37
C LEU A 81 13.21 -10.17 15.66
N LYS A 82 14.28 -10.50 14.93
CA LYS A 82 15.57 -9.77 15.02
C LYS A 82 15.58 -8.51 14.17
N MET A 83 14.82 -8.51 13.09
CA MET A 83 14.72 -7.45 12.11
C MET A 83 13.33 -7.47 11.48
N ALA A 84 12.83 -6.30 11.10
CA ALA A 84 11.58 -6.16 10.36
C ALA A 84 11.63 -4.88 9.52
N VAL A 85 10.75 -4.80 8.52
CA VAL A 85 10.50 -3.56 7.78
C VAL A 85 9.00 -3.33 7.68
N THR A 86 8.58 -2.08 7.86
CA THR A 86 7.21 -1.64 7.60
C THR A 86 7.21 -0.80 6.33
N PHE A 87 6.38 -1.20 5.36
CA PHE A 87 6.20 -0.51 4.10
C PHE A 87 4.96 0.35 4.12
N LEU A 88 5.09 1.59 3.67
CA LEU A 88 4.01 2.54 3.48
C LEU A 88 4.09 3.05 2.05
N GLY A 89 3.29 2.47 1.15
CA GLY A 89 3.26 2.84 -0.25
C GLY A 89 2.02 3.67 -0.59
N ASN A 90 2.22 4.88 -1.12
CA ASN A 90 1.18 5.61 -1.82
C ASN A 90 1.28 5.28 -3.31
N SER A 91 0.45 4.34 -3.78
CA SER A 91 0.48 3.84 -5.16
C SER A 91 -0.87 4.05 -5.85
N THR A 92 -0.83 4.39 -7.14
CA THR A 92 -2.03 4.46 -7.97
C THR A 92 -2.72 3.11 -8.16
N ALA A 93 -2.06 1.99 -7.80
CA ALA A 93 -2.67 0.67 -7.80
C ALA A 93 -3.84 0.53 -6.80
N ILE A 94 -3.96 1.42 -5.81
CA ILE A 94 -5.06 1.41 -4.85
C ILE A 94 -6.45 1.52 -5.52
N GLN A 95 -6.50 2.07 -6.74
CA GLN A 95 -7.72 2.14 -7.55
C GLN A 95 -8.40 0.77 -7.75
N GLU A 96 -7.65 -0.33 -7.76
CA GLU A 96 -8.22 -1.68 -7.91
C GLU A 96 -9.12 -2.05 -6.73
N LEU A 97 -8.75 -1.61 -5.52
CA LEU A 97 -9.54 -1.85 -4.32
C LEU A 97 -10.84 -1.06 -4.39
N PHE A 98 -10.76 0.23 -4.75
CA PHE A 98 -11.93 1.08 -4.90
C PHE A 98 -12.86 0.59 -6.01
N LYS A 99 -12.32 0.20 -7.17
CA LYS A 99 -13.10 -0.36 -8.27
C LYS A 99 -13.87 -1.61 -7.83
N ARG A 100 -13.23 -2.51 -7.09
CA ARG A 100 -13.90 -3.72 -6.57
C ARG A 100 -15.06 -3.40 -5.62
N VAL A 101 -14.89 -2.42 -4.73
CA VAL A 101 -15.95 -1.98 -3.83
C VAL A 101 -17.07 -1.29 -4.61
N SER A 102 -16.72 -0.41 -5.55
CA SER A 102 -17.67 0.27 -6.44
C SER A 102 -18.50 -0.73 -7.24
N ASP A 103 -17.89 -1.73 -7.87
CA ASP A 103 -18.61 -2.76 -8.62
C ASP A 103 -19.64 -3.53 -7.75
N GLN A 104 -19.26 -3.87 -6.51
CA GLN A 104 -20.16 -4.53 -5.55
C GLN A 104 -21.28 -3.59 -5.10
N PHE A 105 -20.94 -2.34 -4.79
CA PHE A 105 -21.91 -1.30 -4.43
C PHE A 105 -22.93 -1.09 -5.53
N THR A 106 -22.48 -0.82 -6.76
CA THR A 106 -23.34 -0.59 -7.92
C THR A 106 -24.24 -1.79 -8.20
N ALA A 107 -23.75 -3.02 -8.03
CA ALA A 107 -24.56 -4.24 -8.20
C ALA A 107 -25.72 -4.34 -7.20
N MET A 108 -25.48 -3.94 -5.94
CA MET A 108 -26.50 -3.94 -4.88
C MET A 108 -27.46 -2.76 -5.01
N PHE A 109 -26.93 -1.56 -5.25
CA PHE A 109 -27.67 -0.31 -5.32
C PHE A 109 -28.62 -0.28 -6.54
N LYS A 110 -28.19 -0.79 -7.70
CA LYS A 110 -29.07 -0.93 -8.89
C LYS A 110 -30.33 -1.76 -8.62
N ARG A 111 -30.28 -2.67 -7.66
CA ARG A 111 -31.42 -3.53 -7.27
C ARG A 111 -32.16 -2.98 -6.05
N LYS A 112 -31.74 -1.84 -5.51
CA LYS A 112 -32.20 -1.27 -4.23
C LYS A 112 -32.20 -2.30 -3.10
N ALA A 113 -31.25 -3.24 -3.13
CA ALA A 113 -31.18 -4.32 -2.15
C ALA A 113 -30.74 -3.74 -0.79
N PHE A 114 -31.49 -4.07 0.26
CA PHE A 114 -31.26 -3.59 1.64
C PHE A 114 -31.30 -2.07 1.85
N LEU A 115 -31.71 -1.29 0.84
CA LEU A 115 -31.72 0.17 0.91
C LEU A 115 -32.63 0.71 2.03
N HIS A 116 -33.75 0.02 2.30
CA HIS A 116 -34.71 0.39 3.33
C HIS A 116 -34.13 0.46 4.75
N TRP A 117 -33.07 -0.30 5.06
CA TRP A 117 -32.42 -0.23 6.37
C TRP A 117 -31.76 1.13 6.61
N TYR A 118 -31.35 1.82 5.54
CA TYR A 118 -30.70 3.11 5.63
C TYR A 118 -31.72 4.25 5.54
N THR A 119 -32.69 4.13 4.64
CA THR A 119 -33.71 5.18 4.46
C THR A 119 -34.69 5.26 5.63
N GLN A 120 -34.95 4.16 6.34
CA GLN A 120 -35.75 4.18 7.57
C GLN A 120 -35.06 4.88 8.74
N GLU A 121 -33.72 4.92 8.75
CA GLU A 121 -32.92 5.65 9.74
C GLU A 121 -32.68 7.11 9.34
N GLY A 122 -33.25 7.57 8.21
CA GLY A 122 -33.30 8.97 7.80
C GLY A 122 -32.34 9.38 6.68
N MET A 123 -31.61 8.47 6.04
CA MET A 123 -30.79 8.78 4.87
C MET A 123 -31.62 8.93 3.59
N ASP A 124 -31.25 9.86 2.71
CA ASP A 124 -31.82 9.97 1.36
C ASP A 124 -31.13 9.01 0.37
N GLU A 125 -31.87 8.48 -0.62
CA GLU A 125 -31.26 7.72 -1.72
C GLU A 125 -30.22 8.55 -2.51
N MET A 126 -30.37 9.88 -2.52
CA MET A 126 -29.43 10.81 -3.15
C MET A 126 -28.05 10.75 -2.50
N GLU A 127 -27.95 10.53 -1.19
CA GLU A 127 -26.67 10.41 -0.48
C GLU A 127 -25.86 9.20 -0.98
N PHE A 128 -26.53 8.12 -1.39
CA PHE A 128 -25.87 6.96 -2.01
C PHE A 128 -25.29 7.29 -3.38
N THR A 129 -25.99 8.13 -4.15
CA THR A 129 -25.54 8.56 -5.48
C THR A 129 -24.37 9.53 -5.37
N GLU A 130 -24.41 10.44 -4.39
CA GLU A 130 -23.29 11.33 -4.07
C GLU A 130 -22.06 10.53 -3.64
N ALA A 131 -22.23 9.51 -2.80
CA ALA A 131 -21.15 8.63 -2.38
C ALA A 131 -20.56 7.79 -3.53
N GLU A 132 -21.38 7.36 -4.50
CA GLU A 132 -20.89 6.64 -5.69
C GLU A 132 -20.09 7.55 -6.65
N PHE A 133 -20.40 8.85 -6.66
CA PHE A 133 -19.78 9.82 -7.57
C PHE A 133 -18.43 10.36 -7.06
N ASN A 134 -18.24 10.42 -5.75
CA ASN A 134 -17.02 10.92 -5.09
C ASN A 134 -15.83 9.94 -5.19
#